data_AF-A0A7I7YY12-F1
#
_entry.id   AF-A0A7I7YY12-F1
#
_cell.length_a   1.000
_cell.length_b   1.000
_cell.length_c   1.000
_cell.angle_alpha   90.00
_cell.angle_beta   90.00
_cell.angle_gamma   90.00
#
_symmetry.space_group_name_H-M   'P 1'
#
loop_
_entity.id
_entity.type
_entity.pdbx_description
1 polymer ?
#
loop_
_entity_poly.entity_id
_entity_poly.type
_entity_poly.pdbx_seq_one_letter_code
_entity_poly.pdbx_strand_id
1 'polypeptide(L)'
;MTLLNDVDVWTTACAYDRLIPGRGVGVLLDDGSQAALFRLDDGSVYAIGNVDPFSNAAVLSRGIVGDRGGRVAVQSPILKQAFALEDGVCLDDPDVSVPVFRVRVTPEGMVQVGRATA
;
A
#
# COMPACT_ATOMS: atom_id res chain seq x y z
N MET A 1 16.97 6.01 26.46
CA MET A 1 17.11 5.10 25.31
C MET A 1 16.45 5.81 24.14
N THR A 2 17.23 6.12 23.12
CA THR A 2 17.11 7.31 22.25
C THR A 2 15.80 7.39 21.48
N LEU A 3 15.10 8.53 21.63
CA LEU A 3 14.08 9.00 20.70
C LEU A 3 14.77 9.32 19.37
N LEU A 4 14.81 8.36 18.46
CA LEU A 4 14.97 8.68 17.04
C LEU A 4 13.61 9.24 16.62
N ASN A 5 13.58 10.53 16.27
CA ASN A 5 12.41 11.12 15.63
C ASN A 5 12.13 10.28 14.37
N ASP A 6 11.09 9.46 14.42
CA ASP A 6 10.54 8.77 13.26
C ASP A 6 9.91 9.85 12.37
N VAL A 7 10.73 10.49 11.54
CA VAL A 7 10.29 11.56 10.65
C VAL A 7 9.63 10.90 9.45
N ASP A 8 8.31 10.98 9.40
CA ASP A 8 7.58 10.57 8.20
C ASP A 8 7.87 11.56 7.07
N VAL A 9 8.49 11.09 5.99
CA VAL A 9 8.58 11.84 4.74
C VAL A 9 7.35 11.51 3.90
N TRP A 10 6.52 12.52 3.65
CA TRP A 10 5.24 12.38 2.97
C TRP A 10 5.36 12.74 1.50
N THR A 11 4.98 11.82 0.63
CA THR A 11 4.81 12.05 -0.81
C THR A 11 3.33 12.22 -1.14
N THR A 12 2.97 13.32 -1.78
CA THR A 12 1.60 13.56 -2.28
C THR A 12 1.37 12.72 -3.54
N ALA A 13 0.39 11.81 -3.48
CA ALA A 13 0.08 10.91 -4.59
C ALA A 13 -0.92 11.52 -5.57
N CYS A 14 -2.15 11.80 -5.11
CA CYS A 14 -3.23 12.35 -5.95
C CYS A 14 -4.34 12.96 -5.07
N ALA A 15 -5.32 13.60 -5.71
CA ALA A 15 -6.57 13.97 -5.04
C ALA A 15 -7.40 12.72 -4.74
N TYR A 16 -8.06 12.70 -3.58
CA TYR A 16 -8.83 11.55 -3.07
C TYR A 16 -9.94 11.09 -4.03
N ASP A 17 -10.60 12.05 -4.68
CA ASP A 17 -11.68 11.82 -5.64
C ASP A 17 -11.22 11.17 -6.95
N ARG A 18 -9.92 11.27 -7.29
CA ARG A 18 -9.32 10.61 -8.44
C ARG A 18 -8.91 9.17 -8.18
N LEU A 19 -8.83 8.77 -6.91
CA LEU A 19 -8.55 7.39 -6.53
C LEU A 19 -9.87 6.61 -6.54
N ILE A 20 -10.08 5.81 -7.58
CA ILE A 20 -11.28 4.98 -7.75
C ILE A 20 -11.22 3.82 -6.74
N PRO A 21 -12.27 3.57 -5.94
CA PRO A 21 -12.30 2.44 -5.02
C PRO A 21 -11.97 1.10 -5.69
N GLY A 22 -11.17 0.28 -5.02
CA GLY A 22 -10.70 -1.03 -5.49
C GLY A 22 -9.64 -1.00 -6.60
N ARG A 23 -9.36 0.15 -7.22
CA ARG A 23 -8.31 0.29 -8.23
C ARG A 23 -7.03 0.83 -7.61
N GLY A 24 -6.01 -0.02 -7.57
CA GLY A 24 -4.68 0.39 -7.11
C GLY A 24 -3.97 1.31 -8.10
N VAL A 25 -3.10 2.16 -7.56
CA VAL A 25 -2.18 3.01 -8.33
C VAL A 25 -0.77 2.92 -7.76
N GLY A 26 0.24 2.96 -8.63
CA GLY A 26 1.64 3.02 -8.22
C GLY A 26 2.02 4.45 -7.80
N VAL A 27 2.75 4.57 -6.69
CA VAL A 27 3.29 5.84 -6.17
C VAL A 27 4.80 5.68 -6.03
N LEU A 28 5.55 6.62 -6.59
CA LEU A 28 7.00 6.71 -6.42
C LEU A 28 7.29 7.66 -5.26
N LEU A 29 7.95 7.15 -4.21
CA LEU A 29 8.33 7.93 -3.03
C LEU A 29 9.65 8.68 -3.28
N ASP A 30 9.98 9.62 -2.39
CA ASP A 30 11.14 10.50 -2.52
C ASP A 30 12.50 9.78 -2.53
N ASP A 31 12.58 8.60 -1.91
CA ASP A 31 13.77 7.74 -1.88
C ASP A 31 13.82 6.73 -3.06
N GLY A 32 12.84 6.76 -3.96
CA GLY A 32 12.70 5.82 -5.06
C GLY A 32 11.96 4.52 -4.71
N SER A 33 11.54 4.34 -3.45
CA SER A 33 10.65 3.24 -3.05
C SER A 33 9.32 3.32 -3.81
N GLN A 34 8.73 2.16 -4.11
CA GLN A 34 7.48 2.08 -4.85
C GLN A 34 6.36 1.52 -3.97
N ALA A 35 5.28 2.28 -3.85
CA ALA A 35 4.08 1.89 -3.12
C ALA A 35 2.92 1.59 -4.08
N ALA A 36 2.09 0.62 -3.73
CA ALA A 36 0.78 0.35 -4.31
C ALA A 36 -0.28 0.96 -3.38
N LEU A 37 -0.93 2.03 -3.83
CA LEU A 37 -1.94 2.78 -3.08
C LEU A 37 -3.34 2.35 -3.51
N PHE A 38 -4.20 2.07 -2.54
CA PHE A 38 -5.58 1.65 -2.73
C PHE A 38 -6.53 2.53 -1.93
N ARG A 39 -7.74 2.72 -2.46
CA ARG A 39 -8.91 3.21 -1.72
C ARG A 39 -9.95 2.10 -1.67
N LEU A 40 -10.61 1.91 -0.54
CA LEU A 40 -11.70 0.95 -0.39
C LEU A 40 -13.07 1.63 -0.47
N ASP A 41 -14.13 0.83 -0.57
CA ASP A 41 -15.51 1.32 -0.67
C ASP A 41 -15.99 2.04 0.58
N ASP A 42 -15.47 1.68 1.76
CA ASP A 42 -15.72 2.38 3.03
C ASP A 42 -14.98 3.73 3.14
N GLY A 43 -14.17 4.06 2.12
CA GLY A 43 -13.43 5.30 2.00
C GLY A 43 -12.04 5.28 2.62
N SER A 44 -11.65 4.21 3.30
CA SER A 44 -10.29 4.03 3.82
C SER A 44 -9.25 3.93 2.70
N VAL A 45 -8.00 4.24 3.04
CA VAL A 45 -6.86 4.21 2.11
C VAL A 45 -5.70 3.43 2.71
N TYR A 46 -5.06 2.62 1.88
CA TYR A 46 -3.97 1.74 2.27
C TYR A 46 -2.85 1.81 1.25
N ALA A 47 -1.60 1.65 1.70
CA ALA A 47 -0.45 1.56 0.81
C ALA A 47 0.50 0.45 1.28
N ILE A 48 0.87 -0.43 0.35
CA ILE A 48 1.84 -1.50 0.56
C ILE A 48 2.97 -1.40 -0.48
N GLY A 49 4.02 -2.22 -0.37
CA GLY A 49 5.03 -2.35 -1.41
C GLY A 49 4.44 -2.68 -2.78
N ASN A 50 4.91 -2.04 -3.85
CA ASN A 50 4.41 -2.31 -5.20
C ASN A 50 5.06 -3.55 -5.85
N VAL A 51 6.17 -4.05 -5.29
CA VAL A 51 6.91 -5.19 -5.82
C VAL A 51 6.39 -6.47 -5.21
N ASP A 52 5.94 -7.39 -6.06
CA ASP A 52 5.57 -8.75 -5.66
C ASP A 52 6.85 -9.53 -5.26
N PRO A 53 6.94 -10.04 -4.03
CA PRO A 53 8.17 -10.67 -3.51
C PRO A 53 8.47 -12.03 -4.13
N PHE A 54 7.50 -12.69 -4.78
CA PHE A 54 7.70 -13.99 -5.43
C PHE A 54 8.18 -13.82 -6.86
N SER A 55 7.63 -12.86 -7.60
CA SER A 55 7.98 -12.63 -9.01
C SER A 55 9.00 -11.52 -9.24
N ASN A 56 9.30 -10.70 -8.22
CA ASN A 56 10.09 -9.46 -8.31
C ASN A 56 9.54 -8.44 -9.32
N ALA A 57 8.25 -8.53 -9.68
CA ALA A 57 7.61 -7.60 -10.59
C ALA A 57 6.91 -6.47 -9.83
N ALA A 58 7.07 -5.23 -10.28
CA ALA A 58 6.42 -4.04 -9.70
C ALA A 58 4.94 -3.92 -10.13
N VAL A 59 4.10 -4.87 -9.69
CA VAL A 59 2.75 -5.07 -10.22
C VAL A 59 1.64 -5.10 -9.17
N LEU A 60 1.92 -5.00 -7.87
CA LEU A 60 0.87 -5.16 -6.85
C LEU A 60 -0.24 -4.11 -6.93
N SER A 61 0.06 -2.88 -7.35
CA SER A 61 -0.96 -1.84 -7.65
C SER A 61 -1.98 -2.25 -8.72
N ARG A 62 -1.67 -3.26 -9.54
CA ARG A 62 -2.56 -3.80 -10.58
C ARG A 62 -3.33 -5.03 -10.11
N GLY A 63 -3.17 -5.41 -8.84
CA GLY A 63 -3.88 -6.53 -8.24
C GLY A 63 -5.36 -6.26 -8.04
N ILE A 64 -6.11 -7.33 -7.77
CA ILE A 64 -7.53 -7.25 -7.47
C ILE A 64 -7.69 -7.17 -5.95
N VAL A 65 -8.32 -6.12 -5.46
CA VAL A 65 -8.68 -5.98 -4.05
C VAL A 65 -9.90 -6.86 -3.76
N GLY A 66 -9.86 -7.53 -2.61
CA GLY A 66 -10.97 -8.34 -2.11
C GLY A 66 -10.87 -8.60 -0.63
N ASP A 67 -11.75 -9.46 -0.14
CA ASP A 67 -11.77 -9.93 1.24
C ASP A 67 -11.35 -11.39 1.30
N ARG A 68 -10.57 -11.75 2.34
CA ARG A 68 -10.27 -13.13 2.69
C ARG A 68 -10.58 -13.36 4.17
N GLY A 69 -11.82 -13.77 4.44
CA GLY A 69 -12.25 -14.12 5.80
C GLY A 69 -12.30 -12.91 6.74
N GLY A 70 -12.74 -11.76 6.23
CA GLY A 70 -12.81 -10.50 6.97
C GLY A 70 -11.54 -9.65 6.89
N ARG A 71 -10.48 -10.13 6.22
CA ARG A 71 -9.23 -9.39 6.01
C ARG A 71 -9.18 -8.85 4.59
N VAL A 72 -9.05 -7.54 4.46
CA VAL A 72 -8.88 -6.90 3.14
C VAL A 72 -7.50 -7.22 2.60
N ALA A 73 -7.45 -7.71 1.37
CA ALA A 73 -6.22 -8.09 0.70
C ALA A 73 -6.23 -7.71 -0.78
N VAL A 74 -5.04 -7.56 -1.35
CA VAL A 74 -4.85 -7.49 -2.79
C VAL A 74 -4.22 -8.79 -3.29
N GLN A 75 -4.80 -9.38 -4.33
CA GLN A 75 -4.22 -10.55 -4.98
C GLN A 75 -3.23 -10.14 -6.07
N SER A 76 -2.03 -10.73 -6.05
CA SER A 76 -1.01 -10.40 -7.04
C SER A 76 -1.48 -10.73 -8.47
N PRO A 77 -1.16 -9.88 -9.48
CA PRO A 77 -1.66 -10.09 -10.85
C PRO A 77 -1.18 -11.38 -11.51
N ILE A 78 0.02 -11.85 -11.15
CA ILE A 78 0.65 -12.99 -11.83
C ILE A 78 0.35 -14.27 -11.05
N LEU A 79 0.81 -14.35 -9.81
CA LEU A 79 0.87 -15.59 -9.05
C LEU A 79 -0.31 -15.77 -8.06
N LYS A 80 -1.16 -14.75 -7.92
CA LYS A 80 -2.45 -14.78 -7.18
C LYS A 80 -2.36 -14.90 -5.67
N GLN A 81 -1.17 -14.81 -5.08
CA GLN A 81 -1.04 -14.69 -3.63
C GLN A 81 -1.76 -13.44 -3.12
N ALA A 82 -2.47 -13.58 -2.01
CA ALA A 82 -3.19 -12.50 -1.36
C ALA A 82 -2.31 -11.81 -0.31
N PHE A 83 -2.09 -10.51 -0.43
CA PHE A 83 -1.37 -9.70 0.54
C PHE A 83 -2.35 -8.82 1.30
N ALA A 84 -2.40 -8.95 2.62
CA ALA A 84 -3.26 -8.14 3.48
C ALA A 84 -2.84 -6.66 3.42
N LEU A 85 -3.80 -5.76 3.27
CA LEU A 85 -3.51 -4.32 3.14
C LEU A 85 -3.13 -3.66 4.48
N GLU A 86 -3.55 -4.26 5.59
CA GLU A 86 -3.35 -3.74 6.95
C GLU A 86 -1.90 -3.90 7.44
N ASP A 87 -1.30 -5.05 7.18
CA ASP A 87 0.01 -5.45 7.72
C ASP A 87 0.98 -5.99 6.65
N GLY A 88 0.55 -6.09 5.39
CA GLY A 88 1.38 -6.53 4.27
C GLY A 88 1.65 -8.04 4.23
N VAL A 89 1.12 -8.82 5.18
CA VAL A 89 1.37 -10.26 5.27
C VAL A 89 0.71 -10.99 4.10
N CYS A 90 1.43 -11.93 3.51
CA CYS A 90 0.86 -12.86 2.53
C CYS A 90 -0.02 -13.89 3.25
N LEU A 91 -1.31 -13.91 2.92
CA LEU A 91 -2.30 -14.79 3.53
C LEU A 91 -2.18 -16.25 3.07
N ASP A 92 -1.46 -16.49 1.96
CA ASP A 92 -1.20 -17.84 1.44
C ASP A 92 0.17 -18.39 1.91
N ASP A 93 1.04 -17.53 2.44
CA ASP A 93 2.36 -17.87 2.99
C ASP A 93 2.76 -16.85 4.09
N PRO A 94 2.46 -17.12 5.38
CA PRO A 94 2.66 -16.16 6.47
C PRO A 94 4.11 -15.74 6.73
N ASP A 95 5.09 -16.48 6.19
CA ASP A 95 6.51 -16.14 6.30
C ASP A 95 6.93 -15.03 5.30
N VAL A 96 6.04 -14.66 4.37
CA VAL A 96 6.28 -13.65 3.34
C VAL A 96 5.41 -12.41 3.60
N SER A 97 6.00 -11.23 3.45
CA SER A 97 5.27 -9.96 3.56
C SER A 97 5.84 -8.90 2.62
N VAL A 98 5.07 -7.83 2.42
CA VAL A 98 5.49 -6.60 1.75
C VAL A 98 5.47 -5.43 2.75
N PRO A 99 6.27 -4.38 2.54
CA PRO A 99 6.23 -3.22 3.43
C PRO A 99 4.86 -2.56 3.41
N VAL A 100 4.44 -1.99 4.54
CA VAL A 100 3.24 -1.15 4.66
C VAL A 100 3.68 0.28 4.89
N PHE A 101 3.04 1.21 4.20
CA PHE A 101 3.29 2.63 4.31
C PHE A 101 2.15 3.33 5.03
N ARG A 102 2.46 4.38 5.78
CA ARG A 102 1.43 5.23 6.36
C ARG A 102 0.70 5.97 5.24
N VAL A 103 -0.61 6.10 5.35
CA VAL A 103 -1.41 6.86 4.39
C VAL A 103 -2.31 7.83 5.13
N ARG A 104 -2.49 9.02 4.59
CA ARG A 104 -3.47 9.99 5.09
C ARG A 104 -4.16 10.73 3.95
N VAL A 105 -5.36 11.23 4.23
CA VAL A 105 -6.05 12.22 3.40
C VAL A 105 -5.97 13.55 4.11
N THR A 106 -5.42 14.58 3.45
CA THR A 106 -5.31 15.93 4.04
C THR A 106 -6.67 16.64 4.04
N PRO A 107 -6.84 17.73 4.83
CA PRO A 107 -8.06 18.54 4.80
C PRO A 107 -8.39 19.10 3.41
N GLU A 108 -7.38 19.30 2.56
CA GLU A 108 -7.53 19.75 1.17
C GLU A 108 -7.91 18.62 0.20
N GLY A 109 -8.11 17.40 0.70
CA GLY A 109 -8.51 16.23 -0.09
C GLY A 109 -7.37 15.55 -0.84
N MET A 110 -6.12 15.74 -0.40
CA MET A 110 -4.96 15.10 -1.03
C MET A 110 -4.58 13.81 -0.30
N VAL A 111 -4.35 12.73 -1.05
CA VAL A 111 -3.82 11.47 -0.50
C VAL A 111 -2.30 11.54 -0.45
N GLN A 112 -1.73 11.28 0.72
CA GLN A 112 -0.28 11.26 0.93
C GLN A 112 0.16 9.90 1.48
N VAL A 113 1.31 9.43 1.00
CA VAL A 113 1.97 8.19 1.44
C VAL A 113 3.24 8.58 2.19
N GLY A 114 3.34 8.13 3.43
CA GLY A 114 4.44 8.40 4.35
C GLY A 114 5.35 7.19 4.48
N ARG A 115 6.65 7.41 4.33
CA ARG A 115 7.67 6.45 4.74
C ARG A 115 8.34 6.94 6.02
N ALA A 116 8.66 6.00 6.90
CA ALA A 116 9.57 6.24 8.02
C ALA A 116 10.99 6.46 7.48
N THR A 117 11.71 7.46 8.00
CA THR A 117 13.16 7.56 7.82
C THR A 117 13.84 6.78 8.94
N ALA A 118 14.58 5.73 8.58
CA ALA A 118 15.49 5.05 9.50
C ALA A 118 16.73 5.90 9.81
#